data_AF-A0AAQ1RWP6-F1
#
_entry.id   AF-A0AAQ1RWP6-F1
#
_cell.length_a   1.000
_cell.length_b   1.000
_cell.length_c   1.000
_cell.angle_alpha   90.00
_cell.angle_beta   90.00
_cell.angle_gamma   90.00
#
_symmetry.space_group_name_H-M   'P 1'
#
loop_
_entity.id
_entity.type
_entity.pdbx_description
1 polymer ?
#
loop_
_entity_poly.entity_id
_entity_poly.type
_entity_poly.pdbx_seq_one_letter_code
_entity_poly.pdbx_strand_id
1 'polypeptide(L)'
;MNQEQTNITTGKQIRHLRTQLGMTQEELAGELNVTRQALSNWERDVNEPDLNMLKKICFLFGVNMDDFAKEVITKMETYEKKEKRQFNKYDMAIGLFYGVGIFLGIGIFFVGGFMTMSGAGWGASLFGGGCFSLVFGLICHAVITLRRNDK
;
A
#
# COMPACT_ATOMS: atom_id res chain seq x y z
N MET A 1 -0.25 15.27 2.73
CA MET A 1 -1.33 14.30 3.03
C MET A 1 -1.67 13.60 1.73
N ASN A 2 -0.97 12.51 1.43
CA ASN A 2 -1.19 11.74 0.20
C ASN A 2 -2.54 11.03 0.30
N GLN A 3 -3.45 11.43 -0.59
CA GLN A 3 -4.75 10.80 -0.76
C GLN A 3 -4.60 9.59 -1.70
N GLU A 4 -4.13 8.48 -1.15
CA GLU A 4 -4.27 7.16 -1.79
C GLU A 4 -4.79 6.10 -0.80
N GLN A 5 -5.52 6.57 0.22
CA GLN A 5 -6.22 5.68 1.16
C GLN A 5 -7.43 5.04 0.44
N THR A 6 -7.24 3.81 -0.03
CA THR A 6 -8.25 2.79 -0.35
C THR A 6 -9.42 3.20 -1.28
N ASN A 7 -9.33 2.77 -2.55
CA ASN A 7 -10.35 2.95 -3.61
C ASN A 7 -11.69 2.20 -3.38
N ILE A 8 -11.99 1.77 -2.17
CA ILE A 8 -13.09 0.85 -1.86
C ILE A 8 -13.73 1.28 -0.54
N THR A 9 -14.84 1.98 -0.65
CA THR A 9 -15.69 2.41 0.46
C THR A 9 -17.15 2.34 0.02
N THR A 10 -18.07 2.46 0.98
CA THR A 10 -19.50 2.62 0.70
C THR A 10 -19.76 3.76 -0.30
N GLY A 11 -19.09 4.91 -0.11
CA GLY A 11 -19.18 6.06 -1.01
C GLY A 11 -18.72 5.75 -2.44
N LYS A 12 -17.57 5.08 -2.59
CA LYS A 12 -17.07 4.66 -3.91
C LYS A 12 -18.00 3.64 -4.59
N GLN A 13 -18.60 2.74 -3.82
CA GLN A 13 -19.54 1.76 -4.36
C GLN A 13 -20.84 2.42 -4.83
N ILE A 14 -21.35 3.43 -4.10
CA ILE A 14 -22.49 4.25 -4.53
C ILE A 14 -22.17 4.97 -5.85
N ARG A 15 -20.99 5.60 -5.91
CA ARG A 15 -20.51 6.25 -7.14
C ARG A 15 -20.43 5.25 -8.29
N HIS A 16 -19.93 4.04 -8.04
CA HIS A 16 -19.80 2.99 -9.03
C HIS A 16 -21.16 2.62 -9.63
N LEU A 17 -22.15 2.30 -8.78
CA LEU A 17 -23.52 1.97 -9.20
C LEU A 17 -24.16 3.13 -9.98
N ARG A 18 -24.00 4.37 -9.50
CA ARG A 18 -24.48 5.57 -10.20
C ARG A 18 -23.90 5.67 -11.61
N THR A 19 -22.59 5.52 -11.74
CA THR A 19 -21.91 5.61 -13.05
C THR A 19 -22.24 4.46 -13.98
N GLN A 20 -22.54 3.26 -13.47
CA GLN A 20 -22.99 2.13 -14.28
C GLN A 20 -24.35 2.41 -14.95
N LEU A 21 -25.25 3.13 -14.27
CA LEU A 21 -26.52 3.59 -14.84
C LEU A 21 -26.41 4.90 -15.64
N GLY A 22 -25.21 5.46 -15.79
CA GLY A 22 -24.99 6.71 -16.52
C GLY A 22 -25.58 7.96 -15.85
N MET A 23 -25.96 7.88 -14.58
CA MET A 23 -26.61 8.99 -13.87
C MET A 23 -25.62 10.05 -13.40
N THR A 24 -26.02 11.31 -13.43
CA THR A 24 -25.33 12.43 -12.79
C THR A 24 -25.56 12.44 -11.27
N GLN A 25 -24.73 13.16 -10.52
CA GLN A 25 -24.95 13.32 -9.08
C GLN A 25 -26.28 14.02 -8.78
N GLU A 26 -26.64 15.02 -9.59
CA GLU A 26 -27.92 15.71 -9.51
C GLU A 26 -29.11 14.76 -9.70
N GLU A 27 -29.07 13.88 -10.70
CA GLU A 27 -30.15 12.91 -10.97
C GLU A 27 -30.34 11.93 -9.81
N LEU A 28 -29.26 11.29 -9.35
CA LEU A 28 -29.35 10.35 -8.24
C LEU A 28 -29.78 11.03 -6.94
N ALA A 29 -29.30 12.26 -6.68
CA ALA A 29 -29.72 13.02 -5.51
C ALA A 29 -31.21 13.35 -5.57
N GLY A 30 -31.74 13.66 -6.76
CA GLY A 30 -33.18 13.84 -7.00
C GLY A 30 -34.00 12.60 -6.66
N GLU A 31 -33.62 11.43 -7.18
CA GLU A 31 -34.30 10.15 -6.91
C GLU A 31 -34.31 9.81 -5.40
N LEU A 32 -33.19 10.06 -4.73
CA LEU A 32 -33.04 9.79 -3.29
C LEU A 32 -33.66 10.87 -2.40
N ASN A 33 -34.19 11.94 -2.97
CA ASN A 33 -34.71 13.12 -2.27
C ASN A 33 -33.68 13.74 -1.29
N VAL A 34 -32.44 13.88 -1.75
CA VAL A 34 -31.35 14.52 -0.99
C VAL A 34 -30.69 15.62 -1.80
N THR A 35 -29.90 16.46 -1.15
CA THR A 35 -29.13 17.48 -1.87
C THR A 35 -27.98 16.82 -2.63
N ARG A 36 -27.65 17.36 -3.81
CA ARG A 36 -26.46 16.95 -4.56
C ARG A 36 -25.18 17.05 -3.73
N GLN A 37 -25.11 18.03 -2.82
CA GLN A 37 -24.01 18.18 -1.88
C GLN A 37 -23.91 16.99 -0.91
N ALA A 38 -25.02 16.49 -0.39
CA ALA A 38 -25.04 15.31 0.48
C ALA A 38 -24.53 14.07 -0.27
N LEU A 39 -25.02 13.82 -1.48
CA LEU A 39 -24.54 12.72 -2.32
C LEU A 39 -23.04 12.86 -2.65
N SER A 40 -22.58 14.05 -3.00
CA SER A 40 -21.16 14.32 -3.27
C SER A 40 -20.30 14.08 -2.03
N ASN A 41 -20.79 14.38 -0.83
CA ASN A 41 -20.10 14.09 0.41
C ASN A 41 -20.02 12.58 0.67
N TRP A 42 -21.09 11.83 0.40
CA TRP A 42 -21.06 10.36 0.49
C TRP A 42 -20.05 9.74 -0.47
N GLU A 43 -20.06 10.14 -1.75
CA GLU A 43 -19.13 9.59 -2.77
C GLU A 43 -17.65 9.94 -2.55
N ARG A 44 -17.39 10.95 -1.70
CA ARG A 44 -16.06 11.39 -1.29
C ARG A 44 -15.70 10.93 0.13
N ASP A 45 -16.53 10.11 0.75
CA ASP A 45 -16.31 9.56 2.09
C ASP A 45 -16.15 10.66 3.17
N VAL A 46 -16.78 11.81 2.96
CA VAL A 46 -16.82 12.92 3.93
C VAL A 46 -17.80 12.60 5.06
N ASN A 47 -18.91 11.96 4.71
CA ASN A 47 -19.89 11.41 5.64
C ASN A 47 -20.50 10.14 5.04
N GLU A 48 -21.15 9.34 5.87
CA GLU A 48 -21.81 8.12 5.42
C GLU A 48 -23.32 8.33 5.29
N PRO A 49 -23.98 7.68 4.31
CA PRO A 49 -25.44 7.60 4.28
C PRO A 49 -25.93 6.77 5.46
N ASP A 50 -27.08 7.15 6.02
CA ASP A 50 -27.73 6.32 7.03
C ASP A 50 -28.24 4.99 6.44
N LEU A 51 -28.58 4.04 7.32
CA LEU A 51 -29.02 2.71 6.90
C LEU A 51 -30.31 2.73 6.06
N ASN A 52 -31.22 3.69 6.29
CA ASN A 52 -32.44 3.81 5.48
C ASN A 52 -32.12 4.33 4.07
N MET A 53 -31.19 5.26 3.97
CA MET A 53 -30.69 5.78 2.70
C MET A 53 -29.97 4.69 1.92
N LEU A 54 -29.13 3.90 2.60
CA LEU A 54 -28.44 2.79 1.96
C LEU A 54 -29.42 1.73 1.44
N LYS A 55 -30.50 1.44 2.17
CA LYS A 55 -31.62 0.61 1.69
C LYS A 55 -32.30 1.20 0.45
N LYS A 56 -32.58 2.51 0.43
CA LYS A 56 -33.16 3.19 -0.74
C LYS A 56 -32.25 3.10 -1.96
N ILE A 57 -30.96 3.30 -1.77
CA ILE A 57 -29.92 3.13 -2.81
C ILE A 57 -29.98 1.70 -3.34
N CYS A 58 -29.91 0.70 -2.45
CA CYS A 58 -29.97 -0.71 -2.86
C CYS A 58 -31.24 -1.04 -3.66
N PHE A 59 -32.39 -0.52 -3.21
CA PHE A 59 -33.67 -0.67 -3.90
C PHE A 59 -33.66 -0.02 -5.30
N LEU A 60 -33.16 1.22 -5.41
CA LEU A 60 -33.08 1.95 -6.68
C LEU A 60 -32.20 1.23 -7.71
N PHE A 61 -31.07 0.68 -7.26
CA PHE A 61 -30.12 -0.04 -8.12
C PHE A 61 -30.44 -1.53 -8.28
N GLY A 62 -31.49 -2.04 -7.63
CA GLY A 62 -31.88 -3.46 -7.70
C GLY A 62 -30.85 -4.43 -7.11
N VAL A 63 -29.99 -3.96 -6.20
CA VAL A 63 -28.98 -4.78 -5.53
C VAL A 63 -29.42 -5.15 -4.13
N ASN A 64 -29.08 -6.36 -3.67
CA ASN A 64 -29.33 -6.76 -2.29
C ASN A 64 -28.35 -6.02 -1.36
N MET A 65 -28.83 -5.58 -0.20
CA MET A 65 -28.02 -4.95 0.84
C MET A 65 -26.85 -5.85 1.29
N ASP A 66 -27.09 -7.14 1.42
CA ASP A 66 -26.07 -8.11 1.83
C ASP A 66 -24.99 -8.26 0.75
N ASP A 67 -25.39 -8.28 -0.53
CA ASP A 67 -24.46 -8.33 -1.66
C ASP A 67 -23.64 -7.05 -1.77
N PHE A 68 -24.28 -5.89 -1.60
CA PHE A 68 -23.61 -4.59 -1.54
C PHE A 68 -22.54 -4.56 -0.44
N ALA A 69 -22.92 -4.94 0.79
CA ALA A 69 -22.01 -4.96 1.92
C ALA A 69 -20.86 -5.96 1.70
N LYS A 70 -21.18 -7.17 1.22
CA LYS A 70 -20.19 -8.20 0.92
C LYS A 70 -19.20 -7.76 -0.13
N GLU A 71 -19.62 -7.05 -1.17
CA GLU A 71 -18.72 -6.53 -2.21
C GLU A 71 -17.74 -5.51 -1.63
N VAL A 72 -18.23 -4.57 -0.81
CA VAL A 72 -17.38 -3.58 -0.14
C VAL A 72 -16.37 -4.28 0.78
N ILE A 73 -16.83 -5.19 1.64
CA ILE A 73 -15.97 -5.96 2.57
C ILE A 73 -14.93 -6.78 1.81
N THR A 74 -15.34 -7.54 0.80
CA THR A 74 -14.43 -8.39 0.01
C THR A 74 -13.36 -7.55 -0.67
N LYS A 75 -13.75 -6.43 -1.29
CA LYS A 75 -12.79 -5.53 -1.93
C LYS A 75 -11.83 -4.95 -0.88
N MET A 76 -12.30 -4.52 0.30
CA MET A 76 -11.44 -4.05 1.39
C MET A 76 -10.44 -5.12 1.82
N GLU A 77 -10.88 -6.34 2.11
CA GLU A 77 -10.00 -7.47 2.46
C GLU A 77 -8.96 -7.76 1.38
N THR A 78 -9.36 -7.72 0.10
CA THR A 78 -8.42 -7.95 -1.00
C THR A 78 -7.38 -6.82 -1.12
N TYR A 79 -7.76 -5.58 -0.81
CA TYR A 79 -6.85 -4.45 -0.78
C TYR A 79 -5.85 -4.60 0.37
N GLU A 80 -6.31 -4.85 1.59
CA GLU A 80 -5.45 -5.10 2.75
C GLU A 80 -4.49 -6.26 2.49
N LYS A 81 -4.98 -7.35 1.87
CA LYS A 81 -4.14 -8.49 1.51
C LYS A 81 -3.08 -8.12 0.48
N LYS A 82 -3.41 -7.27 -0.51
CA LYS A 82 -2.44 -6.77 -1.50
C LYS A 82 -1.40 -5.86 -0.86
N GLU A 83 -1.82 -4.97 0.04
CA GLU A 83 -0.95 -4.07 0.79
C GLU A 83 0.02 -4.86 1.68
N LYS A 84 -0.48 -5.78 2.51
CA LYS A 84 0.34 -6.69 3.32
C LYS A 84 1.29 -7.53 2.46
N ARG A 85 0.83 -8.02 1.30
CA ARG A 85 1.69 -8.78 0.37
C ARG A 85 2.80 -7.91 -0.24
N GLN A 86 2.53 -6.65 -0.56
CA GLN A 86 3.55 -5.70 -1.01
C GLN A 86 4.57 -5.48 0.10
N PHE A 87 4.12 -5.18 1.32
CA PHE A 87 4.97 -4.99 2.50
C PHE A 87 5.90 -6.18 2.73
N ASN A 88 5.35 -7.40 2.80
CA ASN A 88 6.14 -8.63 3.01
C ASN A 88 7.18 -8.87 1.91
N LYS A 89 6.91 -8.45 0.66
CA LYS A 89 7.86 -8.60 -0.45
C LYS A 89 9.06 -7.67 -0.28
N TYR A 90 8.86 -6.45 0.20
CA TYR A 90 9.95 -5.50 0.46
C TYR A 90 10.79 -5.93 1.68
N ASP A 91 10.16 -6.41 2.75
CA ASP A 91 10.87 -6.95 3.91
C ASP A 91 11.74 -8.16 3.55
N MET A 92 11.21 -9.06 2.72
CA MET A 92 11.98 -10.19 2.20
C MET A 92 13.17 -9.74 1.34
N ALA A 93 12.98 -8.72 0.49
CA ALA A 93 14.05 -8.17 -0.34
C ALA A 93 15.15 -7.53 0.51
N ILE A 94 14.78 -6.74 1.53
CA ILE A 94 15.72 -6.16 2.50
C ILE A 94 16.54 -7.25 3.17
N GLY A 95 15.88 -8.29 3.68
CA GLY A 95 16.54 -9.43 4.31
C GLY A 95 17.56 -10.12 3.39
N LEU A 96 17.20 -10.32 2.12
CA LEU A 96 18.10 -10.90 1.12
C LEU A 96 19.34 -10.02 0.87
N PHE A 97 19.16 -8.70 0.71
CA PHE A 97 20.28 -7.78 0.46
C PHE A 97 21.27 -7.74 1.62
N TYR A 98 20.79 -7.67 2.87
CA TYR A 98 21.67 -7.73 4.04
C TYR A 98 22.36 -9.10 4.17
N GLY A 99 21.65 -10.20 3.93
CA GLY A 99 22.23 -11.54 3.95
C GLY A 99 23.36 -11.72 2.93
N VAL A 100 23.14 -11.31 1.67
CA VAL A 100 24.16 -11.39 0.60
C VAL A 100 25.33 -10.45 0.89
N GLY A 101 25.06 -9.23 1.35
CA GLY A 101 26.10 -8.25 1.69
C GLY A 101 27.03 -8.75 2.81
N ILE A 102 26.46 -9.31 3.88
CA ILE A 102 27.23 -9.90 4.99
C ILE A 102 28.08 -11.08 4.48
N PHE A 103 27.51 -11.97 3.66
CA PHE A 103 28.23 -13.12 3.12
C PHE A 103 29.45 -12.71 2.26
N LEU A 104 29.25 -11.76 1.35
CA LEU A 104 30.33 -11.23 0.51
C LEU A 104 31.38 -10.46 1.34
N GLY A 105 30.95 -9.68 2.33
CA GLY A 105 31.85 -8.96 3.23
C GLY A 105 32.75 -9.89 4.04
N ILE A 106 32.19 -10.97 4.58
CA ILE A 106 32.96 -12.01 5.27
C ILE A 106 33.95 -12.68 4.31
N GLY A 107 33.53 -13.02 3.09
CA GLY A 107 34.41 -13.60 2.08
C GLY A 107 35.60 -12.71 1.72
N ILE A 108 35.36 -11.42 1.48
CA ILE A 108 36.41 -10.44 1.19
C ILE A 108 37.37 -10.28 2.37
N PHE A 109 36.85 -10.29 3.61
CA PHE A 109 37.68 -10.22 4.81
C PHE A 109 38.66 -11.40 4.91
N PHE A 110 38.19 -12.63 4.72
CA PHE A 110 39.05 -13.82 4.77
C PHE A 110 40.03 -13.88 3.60
N VAL A 111 39.60 -13.59 2.37
CA VAL A 111 40.47 -13.64 1.18
C VAL A 111 41.52 -12.52 1.22
N GLY A 112 41.12 -11.28 1.56
CA GLY A 112 42.01 -10.13 1.61
C GLY A 112 43.02 -10.21 2.74
N GLY A 113 42.58 -10.62 3.94
CA GLY A 113 43.46 -10.85 5.08
C GLY A 113 44.46 -11.99 4.83
N PHE A 114 44.03 -13.07 4.17
CA PHE A 114 44.91 -14.17 3.79
C PHE A 114 45.95 -13.75 2.73
N MET A 115 45.56 -12.96 1.73
CA MET A 115 46.46 -12.50 0.66
C MET A 115 47.58 -11.56 1.12
N THR A 116 47.34 -10.73 2.16
CA THR A 116 48.32 -9.71 2.59
C THR A 116 49.26 -10.16 3.71
N MET A 117 48.94 -11.23 4.44
CA MET A 117 49.75 -11.85 5.53
C MET A 117 50.47 -10.85 6.47
N SER A 118 49.92 -9.66 6.67
CA SER A 118 50.48 -8.60 7.52
C SER A 118 49.37 -7.95 8.35
N GLY A 119 49.70 -7.51 9.57
CA GLY A 119 48.73 -6.89 10.47
C GLY A 119 48.03 -5.66 9.87
N ALA A 120 48.72 -4.92 9.01
CA ALA A 120 48.16 -3.77 8.29
C ALA A 120 47.08 -4.18 7.26
N GLY A 121 47.22 -5.34 6.61
CA GLY A 121 46.25 -5.85 5.63
C GLY A 121 44.91 -6.24 6.24
N TRP A 122 44.93 -6.83 7.44
CA TRP A 122 43.72 -7.11 8.23
C TRP A 122 43.00 -5.81 8.64
N GLY A 123 43.75 -4.78 9.05
CA GLY A 123 43.20 -3.46 9.38
C GLY A 123 42.54 -2.76 8.19
N ALA A 124 43.20 -2.76 7.03
CA ALA A 124 42.66 -2.17 5.80
C ALA A 124 41.39 -2.88 5.31
N SER A 125 41.33 -4.21 5.45
CA SER A 125 40.19 -5.03 5.02
C SER A 125 38.95 -4.81 5.90
N LEU A 126 39.12 -4.61 7.22
CA LEU A 126 38.04 -4.26 8.15
C LEU A 126 37.44 -2.88 7.86
N PHE A 127 38.30 -1.88 7.64
CA PHE A 127 37.86 -0.52 7.37
C PHE A 127 37.24 -0.35 5.98
N GLY A 128 37.86 -0.91 4.94
CA GLY A 128 37.37 -0.77 3.56
C GLY A 128 36.08 -1.55 3.29
N GLY A 129 36.07 -2.84 3.64
CA GLY A 129 34.93 -3.73 3.36
C GLY A 129 33.73 -3.45 4.26
N GLY A 130 33.97 -3.22 5.56
CA GLY A 130 32.91 -2.96 6.53
C GLY A 130 32.18 -1.65 6.28
N CYS A 131 32.92 -0.55 6.05
CA CYS A 131 32.31 0.76 5.78
C CYS A 131 31.51 0.77 4.47
N PHE A 132 32.02 0.13 3.41
CA PHE A 132 31.30 0.05 2.14
C PHE A 132 29.98 -0.72 2.28
N SER A 133 30.00 -1.89 2.95
CA SER A 133 28.79 -2.71 3.14
C SER A 133 27.74 -2.01 4.01
N LEU A 134 28.14 -1.27 5.04
CA LEU A 134 27.21 -0.53 5.90
C LEU A 134 26.58 0.64 5.16
N VAL A 135 27.37 1.45 4.46
CA VAL A 135 26.87 2.60 3.69
C VAL A 135 25.95 2.13 2.56
N PHE A 136 26.35 1.11 1.81
CA PHE A 136 25.53 0.56 0.73
C PHE A 136 24.23 -0.06 1.27
N GLY A 137 24.30 -0.83 2.35
CA GLY A 137 23.13 -1.42 3.01
C GLY A 137 22.14 -0.37 3.51
N LEU A 138 22.62 0.71 4.14
CA LEU A 138 21.78 1.84 4.59
C LEU A 138 21.13 2.58 3.41
N ILE A 139 21.86 2.81 2.33
CA ILE A 139 21.32 3.45 1.11
C ILE A 139 20.23 2.56 0.49
N CYS A 140 20.47 1.25 0.35
CA CYS A 140 19.46 0.33 -0.16
C CYS A 140 18.23 0.25 0.74
N HIS A 141 18.42 0.16 2.06
CA HIS A 141 17.31 0.17 3.02
C HIS A 141 16.50 1.47 2.95
N ALA A 142 17.18 2.62 2.84
CA ALA A 142 16.53 3.92 2.66
C ALA A 142 15.73 3.97 1.35
N VAL A 143 16.31 3.54 0.22
CA VAL A 143 15.61 3.51 -1.08
C VAL A 143 14.39 2.58 -1.05
N ILE A 144 14.50 1.41 -0.44
CA ILE A 144 13.38 0.47 -0.33
C ILE A 144 12.29 1.03 0.60
N THR A 145 12.67 1.65 1.71
CA THR A 145 11.73 2.28 2.65
C THR A 145 11.03 3.50 2.04
N LEU A 146 11.74 4.31 1.24
CA LEU A 146 11.13 5.42 0.51
C LEU A 146 10.14 4.91 -0.54
N ARG A 147 10.50 3.89 -1.32
CA ARG A 147 9.56 3.23 -2.25
C ARG A 147 8.36 2.58 -1.56
N ARG A 148 8.46 2.23 -0.27
CA ARG A 148 7.36 1.70 0.54
C ARG A 148 6.36 2.79 0.94
N ASN A 149 6.83 4.03 1.10
CA ASN A 149 6.03 5.15 1.61
C ASN A 149 5.44 6.03 0.48
N ASP A 150 5.94 5.88 -0.75
CA ASP A 150 5.44 6.55 -1.96
C ASP A 150 4.25 5.82 -2.63
N LYS A 151 3.77 4.71 -2.06
CA LYS A 151 2.58 3.97 -2.50
C LYS A 151 1.54 3.95 -1.39
#